data_AF-A0A939KU48-F1
#
_entry.id   AF-A0A939KU48-F1
#
_cell.length_a   1.000
_cell.length_b   1.000
_cell.length_c   1.000
_cell.angle_alpha   90.00
_cell.angle_beta   90.00
_cell.angle_gamma   90.00
#
_symmetry.space_group_name_H-M   'P 1'
#
loop_
_entity.id
_entity.type
_entity.pdbx_description
1 polymer ?
#
loop_
_entity_poly.entity_id
_entity_poly.type
_entity_poly.pdbx_seq_one_letter_code
_entity_poly.pdbx_strand_id
1 'polypeptide(L)'
;MVATAVMAKAKVIVTFNLKHFPAESLRPWEIKAQHPDILLTELYDTSPDLLVKIIEQQSEDLKKPPVTLTELLGKLSQQIPQFVKRVRQHFED
;
A
#
# COMPACT_ATOMS: atom_id res chain seq x y z
N MET A 1 -5.56 -13.59 12.34
CA MET A 1 -5.49 -12.19 12.82
C MET A 1 -6.73 -11.43 12.34
N VAL A 2 -7.79 -11.43 13.13
CA VAL A 2 -9.03 -10.64 12.92
C VAL A 2 -9.34 -9.80 14.18
N ALA A 3 -8.95 -10.29 15.36
CA ALA A 3 -9.21 -9.65 16.64
C ALA A 3 -8.59 -8.23 16.81
N THR A 4 -7.48 -7.91 16.15
CA THR A 4 -6.80 -6.61 16.35
C THR A 4 -7.51 -5.44 15.65
N ALA A 5 -8.15 -5.66 14.49
CA ALA A 5 -8.86 -4.60 13.75
C ALA A 5 -10.13 -4.14 14.49
N VAL A 6 -10.79 -5.07 15.20
CA VAL A 6 -12.04 -4.81 15.92
C VAL A 6 -11.82 -3.90 17.14
N MET A 7 -10.65 -3.94 17.79
CA MET A 7 -10.35 -3.11 18.96
C MET A 7 -9.87 -1.69 18.61
N ALA A 8 -9.47 -1.43 17.35
CA ALA A 8 -8.84 -0.18 16.95
C ALA A 8 -9.79 0.88 16.36
N LYS A 9 -11.11 0.63 16.28
CA LYS A 9 -12.05 1.43 15.46
C LYS A 9 -11.58 1.62 14.01
N ALA A 10 -10.72 0.74 13.51
CA ALA A 10 -10.19 0.82 12.17
C ALA A 10 -11.31 0.45 11.18
N LYS A 11 -11.74 1.40 10.35
CA LYS A 11 -12.81 1.17 9.35
C LYS A 11 -12.35 0.35 8.14
N VAL A 12 -11.03 0.14 8.00
CA VAL A 12 -10.42 -0.57 6.87
C VAL A 12 -9.35 -1.55 7.35
N ILE A 13 -9.43 -2.79 6.89
CA ILE A 13 -8.37 -3.81 6.97
C ILE A 13 -7.62 -3.77 5.64
N VAL A 14 -6.32 -3.51 5.70
CA VAL A 14 -5.45 -3.49 4.51
C VAL A 14 -4.81 -4.87 4.36
N THR A 15 -5.09 -5.59 3.28
CA THR A 15 -4.63 -6.98 3.11
C THR A 15 -4.51 -7.41 1.66
N PHE A 16 -3.49 -8.19 1.34
CA PHE A 16 -3.35 -8.88 0.04
C PHE A 16 -4.36 -10.02 -0.13
N ASN A 17 -4.86 -10.60 0.96
CA ASN A 17 -5.70 -11.80 0.95
C ASN A 17 -7.18 -11.46 1.15
N LEU A 18 -7.80 -10.75 0.21
CA LEU A 18 -9.21 -10.35 0.30
C LEU A 18 -10.18 -11.52 0.49
N LYS A 19 -9.86 -12.70 -0.06
CA LYS A 19 -10.67 -13.92 0.07
C LYS A 19 -10.89 -14.39 1.52
N HIS A 20 -10.00 -14.05 2.45
CA HIS A 20 -10.15 -14.38 3.87
C HIS A 20 -10.99 -13.36 4.64
N PHE A 21 -11.41 -12.28 3.97
CA PHE A 21 -12.14 -11.18 4.56
C PHE A 21 -13.36 -10.83 3.69
N PRO A 22 -14.29 -11.79 3.49
CA PRO A 22 -15.46 -11.56 2.67
C PRO A 22 -16.32 -10.44 3.28
N ALA A 23 -16.87 -9.57 2.43
CA ALA A 23 -17.57 -8.37 2.85
C ALA A 23 -18.77 -8.65 3.78
N GLU A 24 -19.44 -9.78 3.57
CA GLU A 24 -20.53 -10.27 4.42
C GLU A 24 -20.11 -10.52 5.88
N SER A 25 -18.91 -11.06 6.11
CA SER A 25 -18.40 -11.30 7.46
C SER A 25 -17.91 -10.03 8.15
N LEU A 26 -17.54 -9.00 7.37
CA LEU A 26 -17.08 -7.72 7.90
C LEU A 26 -18.21 -6.70 8.12
N ARG A 27 -19.33 -6.85 7.40
CA ARG A 27 -20.47 -5.93 7.44
C ARG A 27 -21.01 -5.65 8.86
N PRO A 28 -21.18 -6.63 9.76
CA PRO A 28 -21.67 -6.39 11.12
C PRO A 28 -20.75 -5.49 11.97
N TRP A 29 -19.49 -5.40 11.59
CA TRP A 29 -18.46 -4.62 12.29
C TRP A 29 -18.20 -3.26 11.63
N GLU A 30 -18.90 -2.96 10.52
CA GLU A 30 -18.69 -1.76 9.70
C GLU A 30 -17.25 -1.60 9.18
N ILE A 31 -16.56 -2.73 8.98
CA ILE A 31 -15.19 -2.79 8.47
C ILE A 31 -15.22 -3.17 6.98
N LYS A 32 -14.27 -2.65 6.20
CA LYS A 32 -14.00 -3.08 4.82
C LYS A 32 -12.61 -3.66 4.70
N ALA A 33 -12.41 -4.66 3.85
CA ALA A 33 -11.08 -5.08 3.44
C ALA A 33 -10.69 -4.36 2.15
N GLN A 34 -9.47 -3.83 2.07
CA GLN A 34 -8.93 -3.13 0.91
C GLN A 34 -7.55 -3.68 0.56
N HIS A 35 -7.28 -3.80 -0.74
CA HIS A 35 -5.97 -4.22 -1.22
C HIS A 35 -4.94 -3.09 -1.02
N PRO A 36 -3.69 -3.39 -0.61
CA PRO A 36 -2.66 -2.36 -0.41
C PRO A 36 -2.41 -1.49 -1.65
N ASP A 37 -2.44 -2.08 -2.84
CA ASP A 37 -2.24 -1.35 -4.11
C ASP A 37 -3.28 -0.24 -4.31
N ILE A 38 -4.54 -0.54 -3.95
CA ILE A 38 -5.64 0.43 -4.07
C ILE A 38 -5.46 1.55 -3.06
N LEU A 39 -5.21 1.20 -1.79
CA LEU A 39 -4.98 2.20 -0.75
C LEU A 39 -3.82 3.14 -1.10
N LEU A 40 -2.68 2.58 -1.51
CA LEU A 40 -1.50 3.37 -1.83
C LEU A 40 -1.73 4.25 -3.07
N THR A 41 -2.49 3.78 -4.05
CA THR A 41 -2.89 4.60 -5.21
C THR A 41 -3.81 5.75 -4.80
N GLU A 42 -4.79 5.51 -3.93
CA GLU A 42 -5.69 6.56 -3.40
C GLU A 42 -4.92 7.60 -2.56
N LEU A 43 -3.97 7.14 -1.73
CA LEU A 43 -3.08 8.02 -0.97
C LEU A 43 -2.17 8.84 -1.88
N TYR A 44 -1.65 8.22 -2.94
CA TYR A 44 -0.84 8.91 -3.95
C TYR A 44 -1.66 10.01 -4.64
N ASP A 45 -2.89 9.72 -5.06
CA ASP A 45 -3.78 10.71 -5.70
C ASP A 45 -4.10 11.89 -4.76
N THR A 46 -3.99 11.70 -3.44
CA THR A 46 -4.22 12.76 -2.45
C THR A 46 -2.94 13.58 -2.18
N SER A 47 -1.78 12.92 -2.13
CA SER A 47 -0.51 13.53 -1.71
C SER A 47 0.68 12.92 -2.46
N PRO A 48 0.83 13.20 -3.77
CA PRO A 48 1.82 12.52 -4.61
C PRO A 48 3.26 12.80 -4.17
N ASP A 49 3.61 14.06 -3.92
CA ASP A 49 4.98 14.46 -3.52
C ASP A 49 5.42 13.81 -2.19
N LEU A 50 4.49 13.73 -1.23
CA LEU A 50 4.77 13.09 0.06
C LEU A 50 5.05 11.59 -0.12
N LEU A 51 4.24 10.91 -0.92
CA LEU A 51 4.39 9.48 -1.15
C LEU A 51 5.66 9.16 -1.94
N VAL A 52 6.02 9.99 -2.92
CA VAL A 52 7.30 9.87 -3.65
C VAL A 52 8.47 10.01 -2.68
N LYS A 53 8.48 11.07 -1.87
CA LYS A 53 9.54 11.29 -0.87
C LYS A 53 9.69 10.12 0.12
N ILE A 54 8.57 9.55 0.56
CA ILE A 54 8.58 8.38 1.47
C ILE A 54 9.24 7.17 0.78
N ILE A 55 8.91 6.91 -0.49
CA ILE A 55 9.48 5.80 -1.24
C ILE A 55 10.97 6.01 -1.54
N GLU A 56 11.40 7.24 -1.84
CA GLU A 56 12.81 7.58 -1.96
C GLU A 56 13.55 7.32 -0.65
N GLN A 57 13.03 7.82 0.47
CA GLN A 57 13.61 7.59 1.79
C GLN A 57 13.69 6.09 2.12
N GLN A 58 12.66 5.32 1.77
CA GLN A 58 12.66 3.87 1.98
C GLN A 58 13.81 3.19 1.22
N SER A 59 14.11 3.63 -0.01
CA SER A 59 15.26 3.12 -0.77
C SER A 59 16.58 3.44 -0.08
N GLU A 60 16.73 4.65 0.46
CA GLU A 60 17.94 5.08 1.18
C GLU A 60 18.16 4.34 2.52
N ASP A 61 17.07 4.00 3.20
CA ASP A 61 17.10 3.29 4.49
C ASP A 61 17.44 1.80 4.32
N LEU A 62 17.21 1.23 3.14
CA LEU A 62 17.64 -0.13 2.80
C LEU A 62 19.15 -0.16 2.58
N LYS A 63 19.90 -0.42 3.65
CA LYS A 63 21.38 -0.44 3.63
C LYS A 63 21.98 -1.83 3.48
N LYS A 64 21.18 -2.91 3.64
CA LYS A 64 21.66 -4.30 3.65
C LYS A 64 20.61 -5.28 3.09
N PRO A 65 20.67 -5.64 1.79
CA PRO A 65 21.52 -5.03 0.75
C PRO A 65 21.06 -3.59 0.40
N PRO A 66 21.95 -2.73 -0.13
CA PRO A 66 21.52 -1.50 -0.78
C PRO A 66 20.57 -1.81 -1.92
N VAL A 67 19.46 -1.09 -2.00
CA VAL A 67 18.45 -1.25 -3.07
C VAL A 67 18.17 0.14 -3.63
N THR A 68 18.42 0.33 -4.92
CA THR A 68 18.08 1.59 -5.60
C THR A 68 16.58 1.78 -5.69
N LEU A 69 16.12 3.01 -5.90
CA LEU A 69 14.70 3.33 -6.06
C LEU A 69 14.07 2.49 -7.19
N THR A 70 14.76 2.35 -8.32
CA THR A 70 14.30 1.55 -9.46
C THR A 70 14.13 0.07 -9.11
N GLU A 71 15.09 -0.51 -8.37
CA GLU A 71 15.01 -1.91 -7.92
C GLU A 71 13.90 -2.11 -6.88
N LEU A 72 13.72 -1.15 -5.97
CA LEU A 72 12.64 -1.17 -4.99
C LEU A 72 11.29 -1.16 -5.70
N LEU A 73 11.07 -0.23 -6.63
CA LEU A 73 9.86 -0.16 -7.44
C LEU A 73 9.67 -1.44 -8.28
N GLY A 74 10.73 -2.03 -8.80
CA GLY A 74 10.68 -3.31 -9.52
C GLY A 74 10.22 -4.49 -8.64
N LYS A 75 10.63 -4.52 -7.36
CA LYS A 75 10.15 -5.52 -6.39
C LYS A 75 8.69 -5.26 -6.01
N LEU A 76 8.35 -4.00 -5.71
CA LEU A 76 7.00 -3.60 -5.32
C LEU A 76 5.98 -3.82 -6.44
N SER A 77 6.37 -3.69 -7.71
CA SER A 77 5.44 -3.87 -8.85
C SER A 77 4.83 -5.27 -8.94
N GLN A 78 5.45 -6.27 -8.29
CA GLN A 78 4.90 -7.63 -8.24
C GLN A 78 3.66 -7.73 -7.34
N GLN A 79 3.50 -6.80 -6.39
CA GLN A 79 2.43 -6.83 -5.39
C GLN A 79 1.51 -5.61 -5.48
N ILE A 80 2.05 -4.44 -5.86
CA ILE A 80 1.33 -3.17 -5.92
C ILE A 80 1.60 -2.44 -7.27
N PRO A 81 1.25 -3.06 -8.41
CA PRO A 81 1.59 -2.54 -9.74
C PRO A 81 0.97 -1.18 -10.07
N GLN A 82 -0.26 -0.88 -9.59
CA GLN A 82 -0.91 0.40 -9.91
C GLN A 82 -0.22 1.57 -9.23
N PHE A 83 0.07 1.43 -7.94
CA PHE A 83 0.82 2.43 -7.19
C PHE A 83 2.21 2.66 -7.79
N VAL A 84 2.94 1.58 -8.12
CA VAL A 84 4.26 1.71 -8.74
C VAL A 84 4.19 2.42 -10.09
N LYS A 85 3.15 2.16 -10.89
CA LYS A 85 2.95 2.86 -12.16
C LYS A 85 2.80 4.37 -11.93
N ARG A 86 1.97 4.80 -10.96
CA ARG A 86 1.79 6.22 -10.63
C ARG A 86 3.09 6.89 -10.19
N VAL A 87 3.84 6.22 -9.31
CA VAL A 87 5.14 6.74 -8.83
C VAL A 87 6.14 6.86 -9.98
N ARG A 88 6.19 5.92 -10.93
CA ARG A 88 7.08 6.02 -12.10
C ARG A 88 6.72 7.21 -12.99
N GLN A 89 5.44 7.40 -13.28
CA GLN A 89 4.95 8.52 -14.10
C GLN A 89 5.34 9.87 -13.50
N HIS A 90 5.34 10.00 -12.17
CA HIS A 90 5.78 11.21 -11.47
C HIS A 90 7.22 11.66 -11.79
N PHE A 91 8.10 10.72 -12.14
CA PHE A 91 9.49 11.02 -12.48
C PHE A 91 9.70 11.26 -13.99
N GLU A 92 8.67 11.03 -14.80
CA GLU A 92 8.67 11.27 -16.24
C GLU A 92 8.08 12.64 -16.60
N ASP A 93 7.32 13.25 -15.68
CA ASP A 93 6.78 14.62 -15.74
C ASP A 93 7.81 15.68 -15.30
#